data_AF-I1XA50-F1
#
_entry.id   AF-I1XA50-F1
#
_cell.length_a   1.000
_cell.length_b   1.000
_cell.length_c   1.000
_cell.angle_alpha   90.00
_cell.angle_beta   90.00
_cell.angle_gamma   90.00
#
_symmetry.space_group_name_H-M   'P 1'
#
loop_
_entity.id
_entity.type
_entity.pdbx_description
1 polymer ?
#
loop_
_entity_poly.entity_id
_entity_poly.type
_entity_poly.pdbx_seq_one_letter_code
_entity_poly.pdbx_strand_id
1 'polypeptide(L)'
;PRDTAKLISTLKELRDLDNTVIVVEHDPETIEEADIIVDMGPGSGIFGGEVVAVGTPEEIRNNPDSLTGKYMSGRLKIPVPEKRRKPDPEKKLIIRGAKEHNLKNIDVEIPLGVFVAVTGVSGSGKSTLIYDILWQAAKNHFYHRNEPVGEHEKIEGWEYIDKVINVDQSPIGRTPRSNPATYTKVFDHIRSLFAATPEAKLRGYTPGRFSFNVKGGRCEACKGDGVVKIEMHFLPDVYVTCDVCQGKRYSRETLSVEYKGKNIA
;
A
#
# COMPACT_ATOMS: atom_id res chain seq x y z
N PRO A 1 -20.13 -11.88 -2.66
CA PRO A 1 -20.14 -10.41 -2.85
C PRO A 1 -21.18 -10.01 -3.91
N ARG A 2 -22.18 -9.21 -3.53
CA ARG A 2 -23.40 -9.01 -4.33
C ARG A 2 -23.15 -8.44 -5.74
N ASP A 3 -22.10 -7.64 -5.90
CA ASP A 3 -21.83 -6.91 -7.15
C ASP A 3 -20.81 -7.60 -8.07
N THR A 4 -20.09 -8.62 -7.58
CA THR A 4 -19.06 -9.33 -8.36
C THR A 4 -19.65 -10.02 -9.58
N ALA A 5 -20.77 -10.74 -9.42
CA ALA A 5 -21.45 -11.39 -10.55
C ALA A 5 -21.90 -10.40 -11.64
N LYS A 6 -22.34 -9.20 -11.24
CA LYS A 6 -22.74 -8.16 -12.20
C LYS A 6 -21.53 -7.60 -12.96
N LEU A 7 -20.41 -7.37 -12.26
CA LEU A 7 -19.16 -6.95 -12.88
C LEU A 7 -18.69 -8.00 -13.89
N ILE A 8 -18.66 -9.28 -13.51
CA ILE A 8 -18.28 -10.39 -14.40
C ILE A 8 -19.19 -10.46 -15.64
N SER A 9 -20.51 -10.29 -15.48
CA SER A 9 -21.43 -10.22 -16.62
C SER A 9 -21.06 -9.10 -17.59
N THR A 10 -20.80 -7.89 -17.08
CA THR A 10 -20.41 -6.76 -17.92
C THR A 10 -19.06 -6.98 -18.61
N LEU A 11 -18.09 -7.65 -17.96
CA LEU A 11 -16.83 -8.02 -18.59
C LEU A 11 -17.04 -9.02 -19.74
N LYS A 12 -17.92 -10.01 -19.55
CA LYS A 12 -18.28 -10.99 -20.59
C LYS A 12 -19.05 -10.32 -21.74
N GLU A 13 -19.98 -9.41 -21.44
CA GLU A 13 -20.66 -8.60 -22.47
C GLU A 13 -19.67 -7.79 -23.30
N LEU A 14 -18.67 -7.16 -22.67
CA LEU A 14 -17.63 -6.42 -23.38
C LEU A 14 -16.79 -7.34 -24.28
N ARG A 15 -16.44 -8.53 -23.80
CA ARG A 15 -15.76 -9.57 -24.60
C ARG A 15 -16.62 -10.00 -25.79
N ASP A 16 -17.90 -10.24 -25.57
CA ASP A 16 -18.85 -10.73 -26.58
C ASP A 16 -19.16 -9.69 -27.67
N LEU A 17 -18.78 -8.42 -27.45
CA LEU A 17 -18.71 -7.38 -28.48
C LEU A 17 -17.41 -7.44 -29.34
N ASP A 18 -16.76 -8.61 -29.40
CA ASP A 18 -15.51 -8.86 -30.14
C ASP A 18 -14.30 -8.07 -29.62
N ASN A 19 -14.28 -7.79 -28.30
CA ASN A 19 -13.12 -7.19 -27.64
C ASN A 19 -12.29 -8.26 -26.91
N THR A 20 -10.98 -8.05 -26.84
CA THR A 20 -10.14 -8.78 -25.89
C THR A 20 -10.15 -8.05 -24.55
N VAL A 21 -10.57 -8.74 -23.49
CA VAL A 21 -10.64 -8.18 -22.13
C VAL A 21 -9.53 -8.80 -21.28
N ILE A 22 -8.52 -8.01 -20.93
CA ILE A 22 -7.43 -8.43 -20.03
C ILE A 22 -7.66 -7.81 -18.66
N VAL A 23 -7.78 -8.66 -17.63
CA VAL A 23 -8.07 -8.23 -16.26
C VAL A 23 -6.95 -8.74 -15.34
N VAL A 24 -6.41 -7.84 -14.50
CA VAL A 24 -5.48 -8.20 -13.41
C VAL A 24 -6.29 -8.27 -12.13
N GLU A 25 -6.49 -9.49 -11.60
CA GLU A 25 -7.36 -9.73 -10.45
C GLU A 25 -6.79 -10.76 -9.47
N HIS A 26 -7.37 -10.75 -8.27
CA HIS A 26 -7.09 -11.65 -7.16
C HIS A 26 -8.39 -12.19 -6.52
N ASP A 27 -9.56 -11.71 -6.95
CA ASP A 27 -10.87 -12.20 -6.51
C ASP A 27 -11.15 -13.62 -7.04
N PRO A 28 -11.45 -14.60 -6.16
CA PRO A 28 -11.67 -15.99 -6.58
C PRO A 28 -12.85 -16.19 -7.55
N GLU A 29 -13.94 -15.44 -7.41
CA GLU A 29 -15.12 -15.58 -8.30
C GLU A 29 -14.76 -15.11 -9.72
N THR A 30 -13.98 -14.03 -9.84
CA THR A 30 -13.54 -13.52 -11.13
C THR A 30 -12.54 -14.45 -11.81
N ILE A 31 -11.59 -15.00 -11.06
CA ILE A 31 -10.59 -15.96 -11.57
C ILE A 31 -11.27 -17.23 -12.08
N GLU A 32 -12.28 -17.73 -11.35
CA GLU A 32 -13.01 -18.94 -11.71
C GLU A 32 -13.84 -18.80 -12.99
N GLU A 33 -14.34 -17.60 -13.27
CA GLU A 33 -15.20 -17.31 -14.42
C GLU A 33 -14.43 -16.88 -15.68
N ALA A 34 -13.09 -16.83 -15.62
CA ALA A 34 -12.24 -16.44 -16.73
C ALA A 34 -12.19 -17.52 -17.82
N ASP A 35 -12.14 -17.11 -19.09
CA ASP A 35 -11.97 -18.05 -20.20
C ASP A 35 -10.56 -18.67 -20.20
N ILE A 36 -9.54 -17.83 -19.93
CA ILE A 36 -8.13 -18.18 -19.84
C ILE A 36 -7.50 -17.38 -18.70
N ILE A 37 -6.61 -18.02 -17.95
CA ILE A 37 -5.79 -17.44 -16.90
C ILE A 37 -4.33 -17.49 -17.34
N VAL A 38 -3.60 -16.40 -17.08
CA VAL A 38 -2.13 -16.34 -17.15
C VAL A 38 -1.63 -16.16 -15.73
N ASP A 39 -1.05 -17.22 -15.15
CA ASP A 39 -0.52 -17.19 -13.79
C ASP A 39 0.95 -16.76 -13.80
N MET A 40 1.23 -15.63 -13.15
CA MET A 40 2.56 -15.05 -13.05
C MET A 40 3.21 -15.41 -11.71
N GLY A 41 4.49 -15.76 -11.72
CA GLY A 41 5.19 -16.17 -10.51
C GLY A 41 6.66 -16.53 -10.75
N PRO A 42 7.25 -17.46 -9.96
CA PRO A 42 6.65 -18.12 -8.77
C PRO A 42 6.57 -17.23 -7.52
N GLY A 43 7.27 -16.09 -7.51
CA GLY A 43 7.28 -15.11 -6.42
C GLY A 43 7.09 -13.68 -6.92
N SER A 44 7.51 -12.72 -6.12
CA SER A 44 7.45 -11.28 -6.45
C SER A 44 8.84 -10.67 -6.61
N GLY A 45 8.91 -9.53 -7.31
CA GLY A 45 10.17 -8.85 -7.58
C GLY A 45 11.13 -9.72 -8.39
N ILE A 46 12.37 -9.87 -7.91
CA ILE A 46 13.41 -10.67 -8.58
C ILE A 46 13.12 -12.17 -8.63
N PHE A 47 12.15 -12.65 -7.86
CA PHE A 47 11.73 -14.05 -7.82
C PHE A 47 10.46 -14.29 -8.64
N GLY A 48 9.98 -13.27 -9.36
CA GLY A 48 8.82 -13.35 -10.25
C GLY A 48 9.21 -13.03 -11.70
N GLY A 49 8.19 -12.72 -12.51
CA GLY A 49 8.38 -12.33 -13.91
C GLY A 49 8.38 -13.50 -14.89
N GLU A 50 8.03 -14.70 -14.42
CA GLU A 50 7.85 -15.89 -15.24
C GLU A 50 6.36 -16.22 -15.36
N VAL A 51 5.98 -16.79 -16.50
CA VAL A 51 4.66 -17.38 -16.70
C VAL A 51 4.72 -18.81 -16.15
N VAL A 52 4.07 -19.03 -15.01
CA VAL A 52 4.04 -20.34 -14.34
C VAL A 52 3.08 -21.29 -15.04
N ALA A 53 1.93 -20.77 -15.47
CA ALA A 53 0.92 -21.55 -16.17
C ALA A 53 0.03 -20.65 -17.04
N VAL A 54 -0.44 -21.19 -18.16
CA VAL A 54 -1.48 -20.59 -19.00
C VAL A 54 -2.50 -21.68 -19.31
N GLY A 55 -3.78 -21.37 -19.10
CA GLY A 55 -4.85 -22.32 -19.40
C GLY A 55 -6.18 -21.88 -18.83
N THR A 56 -7.16 -22.76 -18.96
CA THR A 56 -8.48 -22.63 -18.34
C THR A 56 -8.39 -22.68 -16.81
N PRO A 57 -9.41 -22.18 -16.08
CA PRO A 57 -9.47 -22.29 -14.62
C PRO A 57 -9.22 -23.70 -14.07
N GLU A 58 -9.71 -24.73 -14.76
CA GLU A 58 -9.52 -26.13 -14.36
C GLU A 58 -8.06 -26.60 -14.55
N GLU A 59 -7.40 -26.18 -15.63
CA GLU A 59 -5.99 -26.50 -15.87
C GLU A 59 -5.09 -25.81 -14.83
N ILE A 60 -5.35 -24.54 -14.51
CA ILE A 60 -4.62 -23.82 -13.45
C ILE A 60 -4.84 -24.47 -12.09
N ARG A 61 -6.09 -24.82 -11.74
CA ARG A 61 -6.43 -25.50 -10.49
C ARG A 61 -5.62 -26.78 -10.28
N ASN A 62 -5.44 -27.57 -11.34
CA ASN A 62 -4.74 -28.85 -11.29
C ASN A 62 -3.21 -28.70 -11.38
N ASN A 63 -2.71 -27.57 -11.84
CA ASN A 63 -1.27 -27.32 -11.93
C ASN A 63 -0.61 -27.28 -10.53
N PRO A 64 0.39 -28.13 -10.24
CA PRO A 64 1.06 -28.19 -8.93
C PRO A 64 2.11 -27.08 -8.72
N ASP A 65 2.53 -26.38 -9.76
CA ASP A 65 3.52 -25.31 -9.69
C ASP A 65 2.84 -23.94 -9.48
N SER A 66 1.61 -23.79 -9.97
CA SER A 66 0.78 -22.59 -9.76
C SER A 66 0.42 -22.38 -8.29
N LEU A 67 0.83 -21.24 -7.70
CA LEU A 67 0.39 -20.84 -6.36
C LEU A 67 -1.11 -20.55 -6.36
N THR A 68 -1.60 -19.87 -7.40
CA THR A 68 -3.02 -19.60 -7.63
C THR A 68 -3.82 -20.89 -7.67
N GLY A 69 -3.37 -21.87 -8.45
CA GLY A 69 -3.96 -23.21 -8.55
C GLY A 69 -4.03 -23.96 -7.21
N LYS A 70 -3.01 -23.83 -6.36
CA LYS A 70 -3.02 -24.40 -5.00
C LYS A 70 -4.11 -23.80 -4.10
N TYR A 71 -4.37 -22.51 -4.20
CA TYR A 71 -5.46 -21.86 -3.47
C TYR A 71 -6.83 -22.19 -4.08
N MET A 72 -6.96 -22.18 -5.41
CA MET A 72 -8.19 -22.58 -6.11
C MET A 72 -8.60 -24.02 -5.80
N SER A 73 -7.64 -24.94 -5.73
CA SER A 73 -7.90 -26.35 -5.41
C SER A 73 -8.10 -26.59 -3.90
N GLY A 74 -7.88 -25.58 -3.06
CA GLY A 74 -7.86 -25.73 -1.61
C GLY A 74 -6.70 -26.57 -1.05
N ARG A 75 -5.64 -26.84 -1.84
CA ARG A 75 -4.38 -27.44 -1.34
C ARG A 75 -3.71 -26.49 -0.34
N LEU A 76 -3.82 -25.19 -0.59
CA LEU A 76 -3.53 -24.12 0.36
C LEU A 76 -4.83 -23.41 0.73
N LYS A 77 -4.93 -22.98 2.00
CA LYS A 77 -6.08 -22.24 2.52
C LYS A 77 -5.60 -21.22 3.55
N ILE A 78 -6.36 -20.13 3.67
CA ILE A 78 -6.17 -19.18 4.78
C ILE A 78 -6.85 -19.79 6.01
N PRO A 79 -6.10 -20.11 7.09
CA PRO A 79 -6.69 -20.74 8.26
C PRO A 79 -7.66 -19.79 8.97
N VAL A 80 -8.82 -20.30 9.35
CA VAL A 80 -9.79 -19.58 10.17
C VAL A 80 -9.43 -19.83 11.64
N PRO A 81 -9.27 -18.78 12.47
CA PRO A 81 -8.97 -18.96 13.89
C PRO A 81 -10.05 -19.79 14.60
N GLU A 82 -9.65 -20.86 15.30
CA GLU A 82 -10.57 -21.74 16.04
C GLU A 82 -11.32 -21.01 17.17
N LYS A 83 -10.65 -20.01 17.77
CA LYS A 83 -11.19 -19.19 18.86
C LYS A 83 -11.06 -17.71 18.51
N ARG A 84 -12.16 -16.97 18.66
CA ARG A 84 -12.17 -15.51 18.55
C ARG A 84 -11.91 -14.89 19.92
N ARG A 85 -11.20 -13.76 19.95
CA ARG A 85 -11.00 -12.99 21.18
C ARG A 85 -12.36 -12.51 21.69
N LYS A 86 -12.63 -12.72 22.98
CA LYS A 86 -13.80 -12.14 23.64
C LYS A 86 -13.46 -10.69 24.01
N PRO A 87 -14.28 -9.71 23.59
CA PRO A 87 -14.04 -8.32 23.96
C PRO A 87 -14.32 -8.11 25.45
N ASP A 88 -13.64 -7.14 26.04
CA ASP A 88 -13.96 -6.61 27.36
C ASP A 88 -15.24 -5.76 27.24
N PRO A 89 -16.33 -6.08 27.95
CA PRO A 89 -17.60 -5.34 27.84
C PRO A 89 -17.50 -3.85 28.17
N GLU A 90 -16.52 -3.45 28.99
CA GLU A 90 -16.34 -2.06 29.42
C GLU A 90 -15.53 -1.24 28.41
N LYS A 91 -14.65 -1.90 27.63
CA LYS A 91 -13.74 -1.22 26.69
C LYS A 91 -14.32 -1.19 25.29
N LYS A 92 -15.15 -0.19 25.05
CA LYS A 92 -15.77 0.07 23.75
C LYS A 92 -15.70 1.55 23.39
N LEU A 93 -15.59 1.80 22.09
CA LEU A 93 -15.82 3.11 21.51
C LEU A 93 -17.27 3.16 21.02
N ILE A 94 -18.02 4.20 21.40
CA ILE A 94 -19.43 4.32 21.04
C ILE A 94 -19.64 5.58 20.21
N ILE A 95 -20.09 5.41 18.97
CA ILE A 95 -20.51 6.50 18.10
C ILE A 95 -22.02 6.66 18.28
N ARG A 96 -22.48 7.81 18.77
CA ARG A 96 -23.90 8.10 19.00
C ARG A 96 -24.48 8.99 17.91
N GLY A 97 -25.66 8.63 17.46
CA GLY A 97 -26.50 9.40 16.56
C GLY A 97 -25.84 9.80 15.24
N ALA A 98 -25.10 8.87 14.62
CA ALA A 98 -24.45 9.11 13.33
C ALA A 98 -25.49 9.30 12.21
N LYS A 99 -25.47 10.48 11.58
CA LYS A 99 -26.46 10.95 10.59
C LYS A 99 -25.85 11.43 9.28
N GLU A 100 -24.52 11.46 9.17
CA GLU A 100 -23.85 11.92 7.94
C GLU A 100 -24.30 11.13 6.70
N HIS A 101 -24.52 11.85 5.60
CA HIS A 101 -24.99 11.32 4.32
C HIS A 101 -26.23 10.41 4.42
N ASN A 102 -26.07 9.11 4.20
CA ASN A 102 -27.18 8.15 4.19
C ASN A 102 -27.34 7.38 5.50
N LEU A 103 -26.55 7.70 6.54
CA LEU A 103 -26.66 7.08 7.86
C LEU A 103 -27.99 7.49 8.52
N LYS A 104 -28.65 6.51 9.15
CA LYS A 104 -30.03 6.64 9.62
C LYS A 104 -30.11 6.92 11.12
N ASN A 105 -29.36 7.91 11.60
CA ASN A 105 -29.25 8.21 13.04
C ASN A 105 -28.89 6.96 13.86
N ILE A 106 -27.75 6.35 13.56
CA ILE A 106 -27.37 5.06 14.13
C ILE A 106 -26.42 5.23 15.31
N ASP A 107 -26.58 4.36 16.30
CA ASP A 107 -25.61 4.15 17.38
C ASP A 107 -24.77 2.91 17.07
N VAL A 108 -23.44 3.02 17.17
CA VAL A 108 -22.51 1.93 16.87
C VAL A 108 -21.52 1.77 18.01
N GLU A 109 -21.46 0.56 18.58
CA GLU A 109 -20.46 0.17 19.57
C GLU A 109 -19.33 -0.63 18.89
N ILE A 110 -18.09 -0.18 19.05
CA ILE A 110 -16.89 -0.83 18.54
C ILE A 110 -16.09 -1.36 19.73
N PRO A 111 -16.03 -2.68 19.94
CA PRO A 111 -15.23 -3.26 21.02
C PRO A 111 -13.74 -3.07 20.76
N LEU A 112 -13.00 -2.72 21.81
CA LEU A 112 -11.55 -2.53 21.76
C LEU A 112 -10.81 -3.84 22.08
N GLY A 113 -9.54 -3.92 21.64
CA GLY A 113 -8.69 -5.10 21.88
C GLY A 113 -9.02 -6.32 21.01
N VAL A 114 -9.90 -6.19 20.01
CA VAL A 114 -10.29 -7.26 19.09
C VAL A 114 -10.14 -6.83 17.62
N PHE A 115 -10.19 -7.81 16.71
CA PHE A 115 -10.17 -7.53 15.27
C PHE A 115 -11.61 -7.29 14.78
N VAL A 116 -11.93 -6.03 14.49
CA VAL A 116 -13.27 -5.61 14.04
C VAL A 116 -13.27 -5.42 12.52
N ALA A 117 -14.23 -6.05 11.84
CA ALA A 117 -14.48 -5.85 10.42
C ALA A 117 -15.79 -5.10 10.23
N VAL A 118 -15.74 -3.97 9.51
CA VAL A 118 -16.93 -3.20 9.12
C VAL A 118 -17.29 -3.59 7.69
N THR A 119 -18.38 -4.32 7.53
CA THR A 119 -18.78 -4.94 6.25
C THR A 119 -20.12 -4.41 5.74
N GLY A 120 -20.42 -4.66 4.46
CA GLY A 120 -21.65 -4.20 3.80
C GLY A 120 -21.42 -3.91 2.32
N VAL A 121 -22.51 -3.80 1.54
CA VAL A 121 -22.46 -3.49 0.10
C VAL A 121 -21.88 -2.10 -0.19
N SER A 122 -21.45 -1.84 -1.43
CA SER A 122 -21.01 -0.49 -1.82
C SER A 122 -22.13 0.53 -1.57
N GLY A 123 -21.78 1.73 -1.10
CA GLY A 123 -22.75 2.77 -0.75
C GLY A 123 -23.51 2.57 0.58
N SER A 124 -23.26 1.50 1.35
CA SER A 124 -23.97 1.26 2.62
C SER A 124 -23.59 2.21 3.77
N GLY A 125 -22.70 3.18 3.55
CA GLY A 125 -22.25 4.12 4.59
C GLY A 125 -21.03 3.70 5.41
N LYS A 126 -20.32 2.61 5.05
CA LYS A 126 -19.10 2.16 5.78
C LYS A 126 -18.02 3.23 5.85
N SER A 127 -17.68 3.81 4.70
CA SER A 127 -16.65 4.86 4.62
C SER A 127 -17.10 6.11 5.36
N THR A 128 -18.38 6.46 5.29
CA THR A 128 -18.94 7.59 6.05
C THR A 128 -18.81 7.41 7.55
N LEU A 129 -19.18 6.23 8.05
CA LEU A 129 -19.05 5.92 9.47
C LEU A 129 -17.59 5.96 9.95
N ILE A 130 -16.67 5.34 9.20
CA ILE A 130 -15.29 5.12 9.64
C ILE A 130 -14.36 6.30 9.30
N TYR A 131 -14.44 6.84 8.09
CA TYR A 131 -13.57 7.93 7.66
C TYR A 131 -14.15 9.31 7.95
N ASP A 132 -15.41 9.57 7.58
CA ASP A 132 -15.98 10.93 7.65
C ASP A 132 -16.39 11.31 9.08
N ILE A 133 -16.82 10.33 9.88
CA ILE A 133 -17.16 10.53 11.29
C ILE A 133 -15.99 10.13 12.20
N LEU A 134 -15.72 8.83 12.33
CA LEU A 134 -14.82 8.32 13.37
C LEU A 134 -13.39 8.85 13.22
N TRP A 135 -12.82 8.77 12.03
CA TRP A 135 -11.45 9.22 11.79
C TRP A 135 -11.30 10.74 11.88
N GLN A 136 -12.23 11.53 11.33
CA GLN A 136 -12.18 12.99 11.49
C GLN A 136 -12.30 13.40 12.96
N ALA A 137 -13.23 12.79 13.71
CA ALA A 137 -13.37 13.03 15.15
C ALA A 137 -12.09 12.67 15.91
N ALA A 138 -11.49 11.51 15.61
CA ALA A 138 -10.23 11.09 16.23
C ALA A 138 -9.08 12.07 15.91
N LYS A 139 -9.03 12.65 14.70
CA LYS A 139 -8.03 13.67 14.37
C LYS A 139 -8.18 14.93 15.22
N ASN A 140 -9.40 15.37 15.45
CA ASN A 140 -9.67 16.54 16.27
C ASN A 140 -9.35 16.25 17.76
N HIS A 141 -9.69 15.04 18.24
CA HIS A 141 -9.47 14.63 19.63
C HIS A 141 -7.99 14.41 19.98
N PHE A 142 -7.26 13.60 19.20
CA PHE A 142 -5.89 13.18 19.53
C PHE A 142 -4.78 14.03 18.89
N TYR A 143 -5.08 14.71 17.78
CA TYR A 143 -4.06 15.44 17.01
C TYR A 143 -4.34 16.94 16.95
N HIS A 144 -5.32 17.44 17.69
CA HIS A 144 -5.73 18.84 17.75
C HIS A 144 -5.85 19.48 16.36
N ARG A 145 -6.43 18.71 15.42
CA ARG A 145 -6.81 19.21 14.10
C ARG A 145 -8.19 19.88 14.19
N ASN A 146 -8.49 20.74 13.23
CA ASN A 146 -9.79 21.38 13.07
C ASN A 146 -10.44 20.91 11.77
N GLU A 147 -10.65 19.60 11.67
CA GLU A 147 -11.21 18.97 10.48
C GLU A 147 -12.74 18.98 10.56
N PRO A 148 -13.45 19.17 9.44
CA PRO A 148 -14.89 18.97 9.40
C PRO A 148 -15.19 17.50 9.72
N VAL A 149 -16.03 17.28 10.73
CA VAL A 149 -16.48 15.94 11.13
C VAL A 149 -17.90 15.75 10.64
N GLY A 150 -18.21 14.57 10.09
CA GLY A 150 -19.56 14.24 9.67
C GLY A 150 -20.58 14.33 10.82
N GLU A 151 -21.85 14.55 10.49
CA GLU A 151 -22.94 14.73 11.44
C GLU A 151 -23.10 13.51 12.37
N HIS A 152 -22.91 13.75 13.67
CA HIS A 152 -23.09 12.80 14.76
C HIS A 152 -23.36 13.55 16.08
N GLU A 153 -23.88 12.87 17.11
CA GLU A 153 -24.19 13.52 18.39
C GLU A 153 -22.96 13.59 19.31
N LYS A 154 -22.28 12.46 19.53
CA LYS A 154 -21.03 12.39 20.29
C LYS A 154 -20.32 11.05 20.06
N ILE A 155 -19.05 10.99 20.43
CA ILE A 155 -18.29 9.74 20.52
C ILE A 155 -17.77 9.58 21.95
N GLU A 156 -18.01 8.40 22.54
CA GLU A 156 -17.66 8.02 23.91
C GLU A 156 -16.60 6.90 23.90
N GLY A 157 -15.82 6.75 24.97
CA GLY A 157 -14.81 5.70 25.10
C GLY A 157 -13.41 6.10 24.61
N TRP A 158 -13.15 7.40 24.44
CA TRP A 158 -11.83 7.91 24.09
C TRP A 158 -10.79 7.67 25.19
N GLU A 159 -11.22 7.60 26.45
CA GLU A 159 -10.38 7.32 27.62
C GLU A 159 -9.68 5.94 27.58
N TYR A 160 -10.15 5.03 26.72
CA TYR A 160 -9.56 3.71 26.52
C TYR A 160 -8.53 3.66 25.38
N ILE A 161 -8.29 4.78 24.69
CA ILE A 161 -7.46 4.85 23.49
C ILE A 161 -6.43 5.98 23.64
N ASP A 162 -5.15 5.66 23.47
CA ASP A 162 -4.09 6.69 23.50
C ASP A 162 -3.91 7.39 22.15
N LYS A 163 -4.17 6.67 21.05
CA LYS A 163 -3.94 7.13 19.68
C LYS A 163 -4.74 6.32 18.66
N VAL A 164 -5.18 6.98 17.59
CA VAL A 164 -5.81 6.33 16.42
C VAL A 164 -4.94 6.51 15.18
N ILE A 165 -4.56 5.42 14.52
CA ILE A 165 -3.74 5.46 13.30
C ILE A 165 -4.58 4.95 12.13
N ASN A 166 -4.76 5.79 11.12
CA ASN A 166 -5.30 5.37 9.83
C ASN A 166 -4.16 4.90 8.92
N VAL A 167 -4.29 3.68 8.38
CA VAL A 167 -3.40 3.13 7.36
C VAL A 167 -4.25 2.93 6.11
N ASP A 168 -4.02 3.77 5.10
CA ASP A 168 -4.80 3.79 3.86
C ASP A 168 -3.95 3.38 2.64
N GLN A 169 -4.55 3.47 1.45
CA GLN A 169 -3.91 3.18 0.17
C GLN A 169 -3.34 4.43 -0.52
N SER A 170 -3.23 5.56 0.20
CA SER A 170 -2.60 6.74 -0.37
C SER A 170 -1.11 6.46 -0.66
N PRO A 171 -0.56 6.97 -1.77
CA PRO A 171 0.84 6.74 -2.09
C PRO A 171 1.75 7.27 -0.97
N ILE A 172 2.73 6.44 -0.57
CA ILE A 172 3.76 6.76 0.44
C ILE A 172 4.49 8.09 0.15
N GLY A 173 4.61 8.44 -1.12
CA GLY A 173 4.98 9.79 -1.55
C GLY A 173 4.72 9.98 -3.03
N ARG A 174 4.68 11.24 -3.45
CA ARG A 174 4.42 11.64 -4.84
C ARG A 174 5.68 11.97 -5.63
N THR A 175 6.86 11.72 -5.05
CA THR A 175 8.14 12.06 -5.66
C THR A 175 9.07 10.84 -5.66
N PRO A 176 10.03 10.76 -6.61
CA PRO A 176 11.04 9.69 -6.65
C PRO A 176 11.92 9.58 -5.39
N ARG A 177 11.84 10.58 -4.49
CA ARG A 177 12.59 10.66 -3.23
C ARG A 177 11.98 9.81 -2.12
N SER A 178 10.69 9.49 -2.22
CA SER A 178 10.02 8.60 -1.28
C SER A 178 10.15 7.17 -1.75
N ASN A 179 10.75 6.34 -0.91
CA ASN A 179 10.89 4.90 -1.10
C ASN A 179 10.70 4.18 0.25
N PRO A 180 10.56 2.84 0.27
CA PRO A 180 10.34 2.09 1.50
C PRO A 180 11.39 2.36 2.59
N ALA A 181 12.65 2.55 2.22
CA ALA A 181 13.73 2.81 3.16
C ALA A 181 13.62 4.19 3.84
N THR A 182 13.22 5.21 3.09
CA THR A 182 12.99 6.56 3.64
C THR A 182 11.71 6.64 4.49
N TYR A 183 10.66 5.90 4.10
CA TYR A 183 9.37 5.92 4.80
C TYR A 183 9.46 5.24 6.17
N THR A 184 10.09 4.07 6.22
CA THR A 184 10.32 3.31 7.47
C THR A 184 11.45 3.89 8.32
N LYS A 185 12.13 4.96 7.87
CA LYS A 185 13.30 5.58 8.52
C LYS A 185 14.54 4.70 8.66
N VAL A 186 14.52 3.47 8.13
CA VAL A 186 15.72 2.61 8.09
C VAL A 186 16.88 3.28 7.32
N PHE A 187 16.56 4.12 6.33
CA PHE A 187 17.58 4.84 5.57
C PHE A 187 18.43 5.79 6.45
N ASP A 188 17.89 6.34 7.54
CA ASP A 188 18.64 7.20 8.45
C ASP A 188 19.75 6.43 9.19
N HIS A 189 19.44 5.18 9.56
CA HIS A 189 20.41 4.26 10.14
C HIS A 189 21.47 3.82 9.12
N ILE A 190 21.06 3.53 7.87
CA ILE A 190 21.98 3.20 6.78
C ILE A 190 22.96 4.36 6.54
N ARG A 191 22.47 5.60 6.45
CA ARG A 191 23.34 6.78 6.26
C ARG A 191 24.33 6.97 7.41
N SER A 192 23.89 6.71 8.63
CA SER A 192 24.75 6.77 9.83
C SER A 192 25.84 5.70 9.80
N LEU A 193 25.50 4.50 9.33
CA LEU A 193 26.44 3.40 9.13
C LEU A 193 27.51 3.77 8.08
N PHE A 194 27.13 4.32 6.93
CA PHE A 194 28.08 4.76 5.89
C PHE A 194 29.01 5.87 6.39
N ALA A 195 28.48 6.84 7.14
CA ALA A 195 29.28 7.90 7.75
C ALA A 195 30.27 7.38 8.81
N ALA A 196 30.01 6.22 9.40
CA ALA A 196 30.90 5.60 10.39
C ALA A 196 32.08 4.83 9.78
N THR A 197 32.10 4.61 8.46
CA THR A 197 33.20 3.90 7.77
C THR A 197 34.52 4.68 7.86
N PRO A 198 35.69 3.98 7.88
CA PRO A 198 36.98 4.66 7.93
C PRO A 198 37.20 5.66 6.78
N GLU A 199 36.80 5.30 5.56
CA GLU A 199 36.93 6.18 4.38
C GLU A 199 36.06 7.44 4.51
N ALA A 200 34.81 7.31 4.97
CA ALA A 200 33.94 8.45 5.22
C ALA A 200 34.53 9.37 6.30
N LYS A 201 35.03 8.80 7.41
CA LYS A 201 35.65 9.57 8.50
C LYS A 201 36.88 10.34 8.05
N LEU A 202 37.78 9.70 7.29
CA LEU A 202 38.98 10.36 6.74
C LEU A 202 38.64 11.54 5.82
N ARG A 203 37.51 11.47 5.11
CA ARG A 203 37.02 12.54 4.23
C ARG A 203 36.08 13.54 4.91
N GLY A 204 35.83 13.40 6.21
CA GLY A 204 34.92 14.26 6.96
C GLY A 204 33.45 14.14 6.53
N TYR A 205 33.05 13.01 5.95
CA TYR A 205 31.68 12.80 5.49
C TYR A 205 30.74 12.48 6.65
N THR A 206 29.68 13.28 6.77
CA THR A 206 28.61 13.08 7.74
C THR A 206 27.44 12.30 7.11
N PRO A 207 26.43 11.85 7.88
CA PRO A 207 25.25 11.19 7.33
C PRO A 207 24.50 12.03 6.27
N GLY A 208 24.71 13.35 6.26
CA GLY A 208 24.17 14.24 5.22
C GLY A 208 24.75 13.97 3.83
N ARG A 209 26.04 13.60 3.72
CA ARG A 209 26.68 13.24 2.44
C ARG A 209 25.95 12.09 1.75
N PHE A 210 25.45 11.16 2.55
CA PHE A 210 24.80 9.93 2.15
C PHE A 210 23.28 10.08 1.94
N SER A 211 22.77 11.32 1.90
CA SER A 211 21.36 11.60 1.63
C SER A 211 21.18 12.18 0.24
N PHE A 212 20.42 11.51 -0.63
CA PHE A 212 20.05 12.05 -1.94
C PHE A 212 19.14 13.29 -1.85
N ASN A 213 18.58 13.60 -0.68
CA ASN A 213 17.67 14.74 -0.49
C ASN A 213 18.40 16.08 -0.27
N VAL A 214 19.68 16.06 0.10
CA VAL A 214 20.44 17.26 0.48
C VAL A 214 21.63 17.48 -0.46
N LYS A 215 22.00 18.74 -0.64
CA LYS A 215 23.22 19.10 -1.39
C LYS A 215 24.47 18.54 -0.70
N GLY A 216 25.49 18.26 -1.49
CA GLY A 216 26.80 17.82 -1.00
C GLY A 216 27.21 16.49 -1.61
N GLY A 217 26.47 15.41 -1.34
CA GLY A 217 26.82 14.08 -1.85
C GLY A 217 25.94 13.51 -2.95
N ARG A 218 24.74 14.05 -3.14
CA ARG A 218 23.82 13.66 -4.23
C ARG A 218 24.35 14.06 -5.61
N CYS A 219 23.76 13.51 -6.66
CA CYS A 219 23.96 14.01 -8.02
C CYS A 219 23.20 15.34 -8.19
N GLU A 220 23.93 16.42 -8.48
CA GLU A 220 23.29 17.75 -8.66
C GLU A 220 22.54 17.89 -9.98
N ALA A 221 22.91 17.12 -11.02
CA ALA A 221 22.23 17.17 -12.32
C ALA A 221 20.75 16.76 -12.23
N CYS A 222 20.44 15.69 -11.51
CA CYS A 222 19.06 15.26 -11.23
C CYS A 222 18.57 15.65 -9.84
N LYS A 223 19.32 16.50 -9.11
CA LYS A 223 19.03 16.91 -7.73
C LYS A 223 18.77 15.74 -6.76
N GLY A 224 19.37 14.56 -7.04
CA GLY A 224 19.22 13.34 -6.26
C GLY A 224 18.02 12.44 -6.63
N ASP A 225 17.23 12.80 -7.64
CA ASP A 225 16.05 12.02 -8.03
C ASP A 225 16.44 10.74 -8.80
N GLY A 226 17.61 10.74 -9.45
CA GLY A 226 18.09 9.65 -10.31
C GLY A 226 17.46 9.65 -11.70
N VAL A 227 16.38 10.39 -11.87
CA VAL A 227 15.66 10.63 -13.12
C VAL A 227 15.52 12.14 -13.36
N VAL A 228 15.30 12.51 -14.62
CA VAL A 228 14.95 13.87 -15.04
C VAL A 228 13.55 13.82 -15.63
N LYS A 229 12.70 14.74 -15.19
CA LYS A 229 11.33 14.87 -15.67
C LYS A 229 11.32 15.67 -16.98
N ILE A 230 10.75 15.09 -18.03
CA ILE A 230 10.50 15.74 -19.32
C ILE A 230 9.02 16.11 -19.35
N GLU A 231 8.75 17.42 -19.42
CA GLU A 231 7.39 17.92 -19.53
C GLU A 231 6.88 17.73 -20.94
N MET A 232 5.70 17.14 -21.05
CA MET A 232 5.04 16.85 -22.32
C MET A 232 3.76 17.69 -22.40
N HIS A 233 3.50 18.34 -23.54
CA HIS A 233 2.38 19.27 -23.66
C HIS A 233 1.00 18.60 -23.61
N PHE A 234 0.88 17.38 -24.11
CA PHE A 234 -0.40 16.68 -24.31
C PHE A 234 -0.41 15.25 -23.77
N LEU A 235 0.73 14.78 -23.25
CA LEU A 235 0.90 13.46 -22.68
C LEU A 235 1.33 13.58 -21.22
N PRO A 236 1.13 12.55 -20.40
CA PRO A 236 1.73 12.51 -19.07
C PRO A 236 3.24 12.72 -19.13
N ASP A 237 3.77 13.46 -18.16
CA ASP A 237 5.20 13.71 -18.06
C ASP A 237 6.00 12.42 -18.00
N VAL A 238 7.13 12.39 -18.69
CA VAL A 238 8.00 11.20 -18.76
C VAL A 238 9.22 11.40 -17.88
N TYR A 239 9.61 10.35 -17.16
CA TYR A 239 10.83 10.34 -16.37
C TYR A 239 11.91 9.55 -17.09
N VAL A 240 13.03 10.19 -17.39
CA VAL A 240 14.17 9.56 -18.06
C VAL A 240 15.32 9.41 -17.07
N THR A 241 16.03 8.28 -17.12
CA THR A 241 17.21 8.05 -16.29
C THR A 241 18.23 9.18 -16.47
N CYS A 242 18.77 9.70 -15.37
CA CYS A 242 19.75 10.78 -15.44
C CYS A 242 21.08 10.31 -16.05
N ASP A 243 21.52 10.95 -17.13
CA ASP A 243 22.75 10.58 -17.86
C ASP A 243 24.05 10.75 -17.04
N VAL A 244 24.03 11.62 -16.03
CA VAL A 244 25.21 11.91 -15.20
C VAL A 244 25.46 10.83 -14.14
N CYS A 245 24.42 10.43 -13.42
CA CYS A 245 24.53 9.43 -12.35
C CYS A 245 24.04 8.04 -12.74
N GLN A 246 23.45 7.88 -13.93
CA GLN A 246 22.93 6.61 -14.43
C GLN A 246 21.94 5.98 -13.44
N GLY A 247 21.04 6.80 -12.89
CA GLY A 247 20.05 6.37 -11.90
C GLY A 247 20.55 6.24 -10.45
N LYS A 248 21.87 6.31 -10.20
CA LYS A 248 22.47 6.07 -8.87
C LYS A 248 22.24 7.19 -7.85
N ARG A 249 21.67 8.33 -8.24
CA ARG A 249 21.30 9.47 -7.35
C ARG A 249 22.44 10.19 -6.64
N TYR A 250 23.67 9.70 -6.69
CA TYR A 250 24.83 10.25 -5.99
C TYR A 250 25.97 10.68 -6.92
N SER A 251 26.84 11.55 -6.40
CA SER A 251 28.12 11.91 -7.03
C SER A 251 29.11 10.76 -6.95
N ARG A 252 30.11 10.74 -7.86
CA ARG A 252 31.13 9.67 -7.93
C ARG A 252 31.93 9.57 -6.62
N GLU A 253 32.20 10.71 -5.98
CA GLU A 253 32.97 10.81 -4.74
C GLU A 253 32.21 10.26 -3.52
N THR A 254 30.87 10.27 -3.57
CA THR A 254 30.04 9.62 -2.54
C THR A 254 29.97 8.11 -2.79
N LEU A 255 29.86 7.70 -4.06
CA LEU A 255 29.77 6.30 -4.45
C LEU A 255 31.07 5.51 -4.27
N SER A 256 32.21 6.17 -4.06
CA SER A 256 33.45 5.46 -3.76
C SER A 256 33.48 4.90 -2.33
N VAL A 257 32.65 5.42 -1.42
CA VAL A 257 32.61 4.93 -0.04
C VAL A 257 31.80 3.66 0.01
N GLU A 258 32.43 2.58 0.49
CA GLU A 258 31.80 1.27 0.56
C GLU A 258 31.68 0.75 1.99
N TYR A 259 30.59 0.05 2.25
CA TYR A 259 30.40 -0.80 3.41
C TYR A 259 30.22 -2.25 2.94
N LYS A 260 31.14 -3.13 3.35
CA LYS A 260 31.16 -4.55 2.94
C LYS A 260 31.10 -4.74 1.41
N GLY A 261 31.86 -3.95 0.66
CA GLY A 261 31.94 -4.04 -0.81
C GLY A 261 30.72 -3.50 -1.56
N LYS A 262 29.88 -2.70 -0.89
CA LYS A 262 28.70 -2.05 -1.49
C LYS A 262 28.71 -0.56 -1.15
N ASN A 263 28.49 0.27 -2.16
CA ASN A 263 28.22 1.69 -1.94
C ASN A 263 26.74 1.89 -1.57
N ILE A 264 26.32 3.15 -1.40
CA ILE A 264 24.99 3.49 -0.89
C ILE A 264 23.86 3.44 -1.94
N ALA A 265 24.19 3.37 -3.23
CA ALA A 265 23.20 3.36 -4.32
C ALA A 265 22.62 1.97 -4.59
#